data_AF-A0A3M1MVE5-F1
#
_entry.id   AF-A0A3M1MVE5-F1
#
_cell.length_a   1.000
_cell.length_b   1.000
_cell.length_c   1.000
_cell.angle_alpha   90.00
_cell.angle_beta   90.00
_cell.angle_gamma   90.00
#
_symmetry.space_group_name_H-M   'P 1'
#
loop_
_entity.id
_entity.type
_entity.pdbx_description
1 polymer ?
#
loop_
_entity_poly.entity_id
_entity_poly.type
_entity_poly.pdbx_seq_one_letter_code
_entity_poly.pdbx_strand_id
1 'polypeptide(L)'
;MLSLQTLPGNFAIYRFAPQASVPAQVWHSPLLSVTRTPDELSVVCAADVPVEGALSCEMDWAALQVAGPLDFSLTGVLAGLSTALAAAGISVFAVST
;
A
#
# COMPACT_ATOMS: atom_id res chain seq x y z
N MET A 1 -0.96 -11.54 20.80
CA MET A 1 0.01 -11.68 19.69
C MET A 1 -0.62 -11.09 18.44
N LEU A 2 0.11 -10.25 17.72
CA LEU A 2 -0.35 -9.73 16.42
C LEU A 2 -0.21 -10.86 15.39
N SER A 3 -1.24 -11.10 14.58
CA SER A 3 -1.17 -12.03 13.46
C SER A 3 -1.08 -11.24 12.17
N LEU A 4 -0.14 -11.60 11.30
CA LEU A 4 0.02 -11.02 9.97
C LEU A 4 -0.35 -12.06 8.93
N GLN A 5 -1.03 -11.62 7.88
CA GLN A 5 -1.34 -12.43 6.72
C GLN A 5 -0.82 -11.73 5.47
N THR A 6 -0.16 -12.49 4.59
CA THR A 6 0.21 -12.01 3.27
C THR A 6 -1.01 -12.05 2.36
N LEU A 7 -1.31 -10.95 1.70
CA LEU A 7 -2.27 -10.97 0.60
C LEU A 7 -1.62 -11.63 -0.63
N PRO A 8 -2.36 -12.48 -1.37
CA PRO A 8 -1.83 -13.15 -2.55
C PRO A 8 -1.57 -12.14 -3.68
N GLY A 9 -0.48 -12.37 -4.43
CA GLY A 9 -0.08 -11.57 -5.57
C GLY A 9 0.98 -10.52 -5.26
N ASN A 10 1.45 -9.84 -6.31
CA ASN A 10 2.37 -8.71 -6.22
C ASN A 10 1.60 -7.41 -6.41
N PHE A 11 2.08 -6.36 -5.76
CA PHE A 11 1.50 -5.03 -5.81
C PHE A 11 2.52 -4.03 -6.33
N ALA A 12 2.01 -2.89 -6.79
CA ALA A 12 2.80 -1.79 -7.27
C ALA A 12 2.27 -0.48 -6.71
N ILE A 13 3.17 0.48 -6.52
CA ILE A 13 2.89 1.81 -6.02
C ILE A 13 3.20 2.80 -7.14
N TYR A 14 2.17 3.46 -7.66
CA TYR A 14 2.27 4.43 -8.73
C TYR A 14 2.11 5.84 -8.20
N ARG A 15 2.98 6.74 -8.66
CA ARG A 15 2.90 8.17 -8.38
C ARG A 15 2.49 8.91 -9.64
N PHE A 16 1.50 9.79 -9.52
CA PHE A 16 1.01 10.64 -10.60
C PHE A 16 1.07 12.11 -10.20
N ALA A 17 0.90 13.00 -11.18
CA ALA A 17 0.69 14.41 -10.93
C ALA A 17 -0.57 14.64 -10.05
N PRO A 18 -0.60 15.70 -9.22
CA PRO A 18 -1.68 15.95 -8.26
C PRO A 18 -3.05 16.16 -8.90
N GLN A 19 -3.10 16.53 -10.18
CA GLN A 19 -4.34 16.74 -10.95
C GLN A 19 -4.69 15.55 -11.86
N ALA A 20 -3.90 14.47 -11.84
CA ALA A 20 -4.17 13.30 -12.67
C ALA A 20 -5.49 12.64 -12.26
N SER A 21 -6.22 12.10 -13.23
CA SER A 21 -7.37 11.23 -12.96
C SER A 21 -6.90 9.87 -12.49
N VAL A 22 -7.70 9.18 -11.68
CA VAL A 22 -7.41 7.80 -11.28
C VAL A 22 -7.64 6.89 -12.50
N PRO A 23 -6.65 6.09 -12.94
CA PRO A 23 -6.83 5.19 -14.08
C PRO A 23 -7.95 4.19 -13.82
N ALA A 24 -8.88 3.99 -14.76
CA ALA A 24 -10.07 3.19 -14.51
C ALA A 24 -9.78 1.70 -14.22
N GLN A 25 -8.66 1.20 -14.73
CA GLN A 25 -8.23 -0.20 -14.62
C GLN A 25 -7.95 -0.60 -13.17
N VAL A 26 -7.49 0.33 -12.32
CA VAL A 26 -7.08 0.03 -10.93
C VAL A 26 -8.26 -0.31 -10.02
N TRP A 27 -9.49 0.09 -10.38
CA TRP A 27 -10.69 -0.15 -9.58
C TRP A 27 -11.05 -1.62 -9.39
N HIS A 28 -10.48 -2.52 -10.22
CA HIS A 28 -10.69 -3.96 -10.13
C HIS A 28 -9.60 -4.68 -9.33
N SER A 29 -8.64 -3.93 -8.76
CA SER A 29 -7.54 -4.50 -8.00
C SER A 29 -8.03 -5.10 -6.67
N PRO A 30 -7.52 -6.29 -6.26
CA PRO A 30 -7.92 -6.95 -5.01
C PRO A 30 -7.52 -6.16 -3.75
N LEU A 31 -6.43 -5.39 -3.82
CA LEU A 31 -6.08 -4.34 -2.86
C LEU A 31 -5.96 -3.04 -3.64
N LEU A 32 -6.67 -2.01 -3.22
CA LEU A 32 -6.59 -0.69 -3.83
C LEU A 32 -6.49 0.38 -2.76
N SER A 33 -5.46 1.22 -2.86
CA SER A 33 -5.39 2.49 -2.14
C SER A 33 -5.22 3.61 -3.14
N VAL A 34 -6.05 4.63 -3.04
CA VAL A 34 -5.98 5.84 -3.86
C VAL A 34 -5.89 7.02 -2.91
N THR A 35 -4.73 7.67 -2.87
CA THR A 35 -4.46 8.79 -1.98
C THR A 35 -4.08 10.01 -2.80
N ARG A 36 -4.84 11.10 -2.67
CA ARG A 36 -4.53 12.38 -3.31
C ARG A 36 -4.10 13.38 -2.26
N THR A 37 -3.00 14.08 -2.54
CA THR A 37 -2.51 15.22 -1.79
C THR A 37 -2.38 16.41 -2.74
N PRO A 38 -2.05 17.62 -2.25
CA PRO A 38 -1.71 18.75 -3.12
C PRO A 38 -0.50 18.48 -4.02
N ASP A 39 0.39 17.57 -3.62
CA ASP A 39 1.66 17.31 -4.29
C ASP A 39 1.57 16.15 -5.30
N GLU A 40 0.67 15.19 -5.09
CA GLU A 40 0.57 14.00 -5.94
C GLU A 40 -0.77 13.25 -5.84
N LEU A 41 -0.94 12.31 -6.76
CA LEU A 41 -1.86 11.19 -6.61
C LEU A 41 -1.02 9.91 -6.49
N SER A 42 -1.17 9.19 -5.39
CA SER A 42 -0.55 7.89 -5.14
C SER A 42 -1.60 6.78 -5.27
N VAL A 43 -1.29 5.73 -6.04
CA VAL A 43 -2.15 4.57 -6.26
C VAL A 43 -1.40 3.28 -5.96
N VAL A 44 -1.90 2.49 -5.01
CA VAL A 44 -1.43 1.13 -4.74
C VAL A 44 -2.43 0.16 -5.37
N CYS A 45 -1.99 -0.72 -6.25
CA CYS A 45 -2.84 -1.74 -6.88
C CYS A 45 -2.02 -3.00 -7.25
N ALA A 46 -2.68 -4.05 -7.74
CA ALA A 46 -2.00 -5.26 -8.21
C ALA A 46 -1.05 -4.92 -9.37
N ALA A 47 0.13 -5.55 -9.36
CA ALA A 47 1.23 -5.23 -10.28
C ALA A 47 0.96 -5.64 -11.74
N ASP A 48 -0.03 -6.50 -11.98
CA ASP A 48 -0.46 -6.93 -13.31
C ASP A 48 -1.49 -5.99 -13.95
N VAL A 49 -1.98 -4.99 -13.22
CA VAL A 49 -2.87 -3.96 -13.76
C VAL A 49 -2.07 -3.05 -14.70
N PRO A 50 -2.50 -2.89 -15.97
CA PRO A 50 -1.83 -1.98 -16.90
C PRO A 50 -2.15 -0.53 -16.51
N VAL A 51 -1.18 0.12 -15.89
CA VAL A 51 -1.27 1.52 -15.43
C VAL A 51 -0.42 2.42 -16.31
N GLU A 52 -1.05 3.42 -16.92
CA GLU A 52 -0.39 4.41 -17.79
C GLU A 52 -0.44 5.81 -17.17
N GLY A 53 0.50 6.67 -17.56
CA GLY A 53 0.52 8.08 -17.14
C GLY A 53 1.10 8.34 -15.75
N ALA A 54 1.62 7.31 -15.08
CA ALA A 54 2.37 7.47 -13.85
C ALA A 54 3.71 8.17 -14.12
N LEU A 55 4.09 9.09 -13.22
CA LEU A 55 5.40 9.75 -13.22
C LEU A 55 6.50 8.81 -12.73
N SER A 56 6.17 7.90 -11.82
CA SER A 56 7.06 6.84 -11.33
C SER A 56 6.25 5.65 -10.82
N CYS A 57 6.90 4.49 -10.75
CA CYS A 57 6.32 3.27 -10.18
C CYS A 57 7.36 2.47 -9.41
N GLU A 58 6.93 1.88 -8.30
CA GLU A 58 7.68 0.87 -7.55
C GLU A 58 6.94 -0.46 -7.66
N MET A 59 7.60 -1.49 -8.19
CA MET A 59 7.01 -2.79 -8.50
C MET A 59 7.37 -3.86 -7.45
N ASP A 60 6.81 -5.05 -7.58
CA ASP A 60 7.16 -6.25 -6.80
C ASP A 60 6.99 -6.12 -5.27
N TRP A 61 5.98 -5.38 -4.83
CA TRP A 61 5.63 -5.28 -3.41
C TRP A 61 4.79 -6.48 -2.96
N ALA A 62 5.08 -6.99 -1.76
CA ALA A 62 4.19 -7.92 -1.05
C ALA A 62 3.35 -7.14 -0.03
N ALA A 63 2.04 -7.42 0.05
CA ALA A 63 1.17 -6.77 1.01
C ALA A 63 0.97 -7.65 2.26
N LEU A 64 1.22 -7.06 3.43
CA LEU A 64 0.97 -7.67 4.74
C LEU A 64 -0.24 -6.99 5.39
N GLN A 65 -1.24 -7.78 5.75
CA GLN A 65 -2.42 -7.34 6.49
C GLN A 65 -2.34 -7.82 7.94
N VAL A 66 -2.66 -6.94 8.88
CA VAL A 66 -2.87 -7.31 10.28
C VAL A 66 -4.22 -8.01 10.41
N ALA A 67 -4.23 -9.26 10.86
CA ALA A 67 -5.43 -10.08 10.94
C ALA A 67 -6.26 -9.81 12.20
N GLY A 68 -7.58 -9.90 12.06
CA GLY A 68 -8.57 -9.80 13.13
C GLY A 68 -9.13 -8.39 13.35
N PRO A 69 -10.18 -8.25 14.17
CA PRO A 69 -10.60 -6.94 14.62
C PRO A 69 -9.54 -6.38 15.56
N LEU A 70 -8.88 -5.30 15.14
CA LEU A 70 -8.04 -4.50 16.01
C LEU A 70 -8.97 -3.67 16.90
N ASP A 71 -8.79 -3.78 18.21
CA ASP A 71 -9.39 -2.81 19.13
C ASP A 71 -8.81 -1.43 18.81
N PHE A 72 -9.68 -0.45 18.54
CA PHE A 72 -9.28 0.93 18.20
C PHE A 72 -8.45 1.62 19.29
N SER A 73 -8.49 1.12 20.52
CA SER A 73 -7.63 1.61 21.62
C SER A 73 -6.19 1.10 21.54
N LEU A 74 -5.89 0.14 20.66
CA LEU A 74 -4.53 -0.39 20.47
C LEU A 74 -3.62 0.69 19.90
N THR A 75 -2.59 1.02 20.67
CA THR A 75 -1.52 1.93 20.25
C THR A 75 -0.23 1.15 20.00
N GLY A 76 0.66 1.70 19.18
CA GLY A 76 2.00 1.14 18.96
C GLY A 76 2.09 -0.05 18.00
N VAL A 77 0.97 -0.50 17.40
CA VAL A 77 0.99 -1.60 16.41
C VAL A 77 1.90 -1.27 15.22
N LEU A 78 1.68 -0.12 14.56
CA LEU A 78 2.51 0.31 13.44
C LEU A 78 3.96 0.56 13.85
N ALA A 79 4.19 1.13 15.05
CA ALA A 79 5.53 1.38 15.57
C ALA A 79 6.31 0.07 15.79
N GLY A 80 5.66 -0.97 16.35
CA GLY A 80 6.26 -2.28 16.53
C GLY A 80 6.61 -2.94 15.21
N LEU A 81 5.69 -2.90 14.23
CA LEU A 81 5.91 -3.45 12.89
C LEU A 81 7.04 -2.74 12.15
N SER A 82 7.02 -1.41 12.09
CA SER A 82 8.05 -0.63 11.39
C SER A 82 9.41 -0.78 12.04
N THR A 83 9.48 -0.85 13.38
CA THR A 83 10.73 -1.09 14.11
C THR A 83 11.32 -2.46 13.77
N ALA A 84 10.50 -3.51 13.78
CA ALA A 84 10.95 -4.87 13.46
C ALA A 84 11.45 -5.00 12.02
N LEU A 85 10.73 -4.40 11.06
CA LEU A 85 11.10 -4.44 9.64
C LEU A 85 12.33 -3.58 9.33
N ALA A 86 12.46 -2.41 9.96
CA ALA A 86 13.64 -1.57 9.85
C ALA A 86 14.91 -2.27 10.38
N ALA A 87 14.80 -3.00 11.50
CA ALA A 87 15.91 -3.80 12.02
C ALA A 87 16.38 -4.91 11.05
N ALA A 88 15.50 -5.36 10.15
CA ALA A 88 15.80 -6.30 9.08
C ALA A 88 16.22 -5.63 7.76
N GLY A 89 16.29 -4.30 7.69
CA GLY A 89 16.60 -3.55 6.47
C GLY A 89 15.49 -3.58 5.42
N ILE A 90 14.24 -3.86 5.83
CA ILE A 90 13.09 -3.97 4.94
C ILE A 90 12.34 -2.63 4.94
N SER A 91 12.24 -2.01 3.76
CA SER A 91 11.43 -0.80 3.56
C SER A 91 9.95 -1.14 3.67
N VAL A 92 9.15 -0.20 4.18
CA VAL A 92 7.71 -0.39 4.40
C VAL A 92 6.91 0.77 3.81
N PHE A 93 5.76 0.43 3.23
CA PHE A 93 4.73 1.38 2.82
C PHE A 93 3.45 1.03 3.58
N ALA A 94 3.01 1.91 4.49
CA ALA A 94 1.87 1.65 5.36
C ALA A 94 0.60 2.30 4.82
N VAL A 95 -0.48 1.51 4.71
CA VAL A 95 -1.84 1.98 4.43
C VAL A 95 -2.73 1.55 5.59
N SER A 96 -3.34 2.52 6.27
CA SER A 96 -4.31 2.26 7.33
C SER A 96 -5.74 2.36 6.78
N THR A 97 -6.62 1.46 7.21
CA THR A 97 -8.04 1.37 6.81
C THR A 97 -8.95 1.25 8.01
#